data_AF-A0A379TAB1-F1
#
_entry.id   AF-A0A379TAB1-F1
#
_cell.length_a   1.000
_cell.length_b   1.000
_cell.length_c   1.000
_cell.angle_alpha   90.00
_cell.angle_beta   90.00
_cell.angle_gamma   90.00
#
_symmetry.space_group_name_H-M   'P 1'
#
loop_
_entity.id
_entity.type
_entity.pdbx_description
1 polymer ?
#
loop_
_entity_poly.entity_id
_entity_poly.type
_entity_poly.pdbx_seq_one_letter_code
_entity_poly.pdbx_strand_id
1 'polypeptide(L)'
;MHIIGDVAGRDCVLVDDMIDTGGTLCKAAEALKERGAKRVFAYATHPIFSGNAANNLRNSVIDEVVVCDTIPLTDEIKALPNVRTLTLSGMLAEAIRRISNEESISAMFEH
;
A
#
# COMPACT_ATOMS: atom_id res chain seq x y z
N MET A 1 0.67 -12.22 16.59
CA MET A 1 -0.33 -12.47 15.52
C MET A 1 -0.14 -13.91 15.03
N HIS A 2 -1.19 -14.68 14.75
CA HIS A 2 -1.03 -16.04 14.21
C HIS A 2 -1.08 -15.99 12.68
N ILE A 3 0.01 -16.39 12.02
CA ILE A 3 0.06 -16.53 10.57
C ILE A 3 -0.36 -17.95 10.19
N ILE A 4 -1.23 -18.07 9.19
CA ILE A 4 -1.61 -19.33 8.56
C ILE A 4 -0.90 -19.40 7.21
N GLY A 5 -0.06 -20.42 7.01
CA GLY A 5 0.77 -20.58 5.82
C GLY A 5 2.27 -20.49 6.10
N ASP A 6 3.07 -20.87 5.09
CA ASP A 6 4.54 -20.85 5.11
C ASP A 6 5.08 -19.62 4.35
N VAL A 7 5.92 -18.86 5.04
CA VAL A 7 6.50 -17.60 4.57
C VAL A 7 8.02 -17.60 4.63
N ALA A 8 8.63 -18.66 5.14
CA ALA A 8 10.08 -18.72 5.36
C ALA A 8 10.84 -18.61 4.03
N GLY A 9 11.79 -17.69 3.94
CA GLY A 9 12.59 -17.41 2.75
C GLY A 9 11.83 -16.71 1.62
N ARG A 10 10.56 -16.31 1.81
CA ARG A 10 9.72 -15.72 0.76
C ARG A 10 9.60 -14.21 0.90
N ASP A 11 9.43 -13.54 -0.23
CA ASP A 11 8.95 -12.17 -0.27
C ASP A 11 7.43 -12.17 -0.03
N CYS A 12 6.98 -11.39 0.95
CA CYS A 12 5.59 -11.32 1.39
C CYS A 12 5.00 -9.97 1.01
N VAL A 13 3.77 -9.98 0.50
CA VAL A 13 3.03 -8.76 0.17
C VAL A 13 1.80 -8.69 1.06
N LEU A 14 1.77 -7.68 1.93
CA LEU A 14 0.59 -7.28 2.67
C LEU A 14 -0.26 -6.41 1.76
N VAL A 15 -1.50 -6.81 1.50
CA VAL A 15 -2.44 -6.08 0.66
C VAL A 15 -3.60 -5.65 1.53
N ASP A 16 -3.91 -4.36 1.49
CA ASP A 16 -5.08 -3.78 2.12
C ASP A 16 -5.70 -2.74 1.19
N ASP A 17 -6.92 -2.29 1.46
CA ASP A 17 -7.51 -1.19 0.70
C ASP A 17 -6.98 0.17 1.18
N MET A 18 -6.71 0.32 2.47
CA MET A 18 -6.25 1.58 3.08
C MET A 18 -5.25 1.38 4.22
N ILE A 19 -4.44 2.41 4.48
CA ILE A 19 -3.59 2.47 5.67
C ILE A 19 -3.89 3.75 6.45
N ASP A 20 -4.49 3.59 7.63
CA ASP A 20 -4.77 4.68 8.56
C ASP A 20 -3.58 4.95 9.50
N THR A 21 -3.53 4.37 10.69
CA THR A 21 -2.42 4.61 11.62
C THR A 21 -1.16 3.78 11.31
N GLY A 22 -1.24 2.80 10.40
CA GLY A 22 -0.14 1.87 10.09
C GLY A 22 0.21 0.86 11.18
N GLY A 23 -0.40 0.92 12.37
CA GLY A 23 -0.03 0.06 13.50
C GLY A 23 -0.28 -1.43 13.27
N THR A 24 -1.44 -1.81 12.71
CA THR A 24 -1.76 -3.21 12.39
C THR A 24 -0.82 -3.76 11.31
N LEU A 25 -0.54 -2.95 10.29
CA LEU A 25 0.36 -3.28 9.19
C LEU A 25 1.78 -3.56 9.68
N CYS A 26 2.31 -2.70 10.56
CA CYS A 26 3.64 -2.89 11.15
C CYS A 26 3.73 -4.19 11.95
N LYS A 27 2.73 -4.48 12.79
CA LYS A 27 2.66 -5.74 13.56
C LYS A 27 2.54 -6.98 12.68
N ALA A 28 1.85 -6.88 11.55
CA ALA A 28 1.77 -7.96 10.57
C ALA A 28 3.13 -8.22 9.92
N ALA A 29 3.84 -7.15 9.56
CA ALA A 29 5.18 -7.24 9.00
C ALA A 29 6.20 -7.84 10.00
N GLU A 30 6.14 -7.44 11.26
CA GLU A 30 6.92 -8.04 12.35
C GLU A 30 6.67 -9.55 12.44
N ALA A 31 5.41 -9.97 12.51
CA ALA A 31 5.06 -11.39 12.58
C ALA A 31 5.57 -12.19 11.35
N LEU A 32 5.56 -11.59 10.16
CA LEU A 32 6.08 -12.22 8.94
C LEU A 32 7.61 -12.37 9.01
N LYS A 33 8.33 -11.32 9.41
CA LYS A 33 9.79 -11.33 9.56
C LYS A 33 10.23 -12.33 10.64
N GLU A 34 9.52 -12.41 11.77
CA GLU A 34 9.75 -13.40 12.84
C GLU A 34 9.64 -14.85 12.34
N ARG A 35 8.80 -15.09 11.32
CA ARG A 35 8.66 -16.41 10.66
C ARG A 35 9.59 -16.62 9.46
N GLY A 36 10.60 -15.76 9.31
CA GLY A 36 11.64 -15.90 8.31
C GLY A 36 11.26 -15.37 6.93
N ALA A 37 10.24 -14.51 6.81
CA ALA A 37 10.00 -13.79 5.55
C ALA A 37 11.26 -13.02 5.13
N LYS A 38 11.64 -13.15 3.85
CA LYS A 38 12.83 -12.50 3.29
C LYS A 38 12.61 -10.99 3.20
N ARG A 39 11.54 -10.57 2.53
CA ARG A 39 11.10 -9.17 2.42
C ARG A 39 9.61 -9.08 2.71
N VAL A 40 9.17 -7.93 3.21
CA VAL A 40 7.77 -7.60 3.45
C VAL A 40 7.45 -6.28 2.79
N PHE A 41 6.53 -6.31 1.83
CA PHE A 41 5.99 -5.16 1.15
C PHE A 41 4.57 -4.90 1.66
N ALA A 42 4.15 -3.65 1.65
CA ALA A 42 2.77 -3.26 1.89
C ALA A 42 2.22 -2.53 0.67
N TYR A 43 1.02 -2.92 0.23
CA TYR A 43 0.29 -2.26 -0.85
C TYR A 43 -1.07 -1.83 -0.33
N ALA A 44 -1.42 -0.56 -0.53
CA ALA A 44 -2.75 -0.07 -0.25
C ALA A 44 -3.20 0.99 -1.26
N THR A 45 -4.49 1.08 -1.51
CA THR A 45 -5.04 2.11 -2.39
C THR A 45 -5.00 3.47 -1.69
N HIS A 46 -5.48 3.55 -0.45
CA HIS A 46 -5.73 4.83 0.22
C HIS A 46 -4.72 5.11 1.36
N PRO A 47 -3.83 6.12 1.22
CA PRO A 47 -2.89 6.49 2.26
C PRO A 47 -3.47 7.51 3.23
N ILE A 48 -4.29 7.06 4.18
CA ILE A 48 -4.88 7.97 5.18
C ILE A 48 -3.79 8.50 6.13
N PHE A 49 -2.89 7.62 6.59
CA PHE A 49 -1.71 7.97 7.40
C PHE A 49 -1.98 8.96 8.55
N SER A 50 -2.99 8.69 9.37
CA SER A 50 -3.35 9.57 10.48
C SER A 50 -2.48 9.36 11.73
N GLY A 51 -2.48 10.37 12.59
CA GLY A 51 -1.87 10.29 13.92
C GLY A 51 -0.40 9.89 13.88
N ASN A 52 -0.07 8.75 14.48
CA ASN A 52 1.30 8.27 14.64
C ASN A 52 1.84 7.50 13.42
N ALA A 53 1.17 7.55 12.27
CA ALA A 53 1.52 6.76 11.08
C ALA A 53 2.98 6.94 10.65
N ALA A 54 3.47 8.18 10.56
CA ALA A 54 4.85 8.46 10.14
C ALA A 54 5.88 7.80 11.07
N ASN A 55 5.66 7.88 12.39
CA ASN A 55 6.52 7.23 13.38
C ASN A 55 6.44 5.70 13.31
N ASN A 56 5.24 5.14 13.10
CA ASN A 56 5.06 3.70 12.96
C ASN A 56 5.82 3.19 11.74
N LEU A 57 5.66 3.83 10.58
CA LEU A 57 6.32 3.44 9.34
C LEU A 57 7.84 3.59 9.41
N ARG A 58 8.33 4.69 10.00
CA ARG A 58 9.76 4.95 10.19
C ARG A 58 10.47 3.88 11.01
N ASN A 59 9.78 3.36 12.03
CA ASN A 59 10.32 2.34 12.93
C ASN A 59 9.91 0.91 12.54
N SER A 60 9.19 0.75 11.43
CA SER A 60 8.70 -0.56 10.99
C SER A 60 9.80 -1.40 10.34
N VAL A 61 9.57 -2.71 10.30
CA VAL A 61 10.41 -3.68 9.57
C VAL A 61 9.95 -3.88 8.11
N ILE A 62 9.08 -3.01 7.61
CA ILE A 62 8.53 -3.07 6.25
C ILE A 62 9.59 -2.57 5.27
N ASP A 63 9.89 -3.39 4.25
CA ASP A 63 10.89 -3.06 3.23
C ASP A 63 10.40 -1.92 2.31
N GLU A 64 9.12 -1.92 1.96
CA GLU A 64 8.51 -0.89 1.12
C GLU A 64 6.99 -0.80 1.34
N VAL A 65 6.48 0.42 1.40
CA VAL A 65 5.06 0.77 1.47
C VAL A 65 4.67 1.48 0.18
N VAL A 66 3.82 0.84 -0.61
CA VAL A 66 3.36 1.33 -1.90
C VAL A 66 1.90 1.75 -1.76
N VAL A 67 1.62 3.02 -2.04
CA VAL A 67 0.28 3.60 -1.95
C VAL A 67 -0.11 4.34 -3.22
N CYS A 68 -1.40 4.59 -3.44
CA CYS A 68 -1.82 5.44 -4.55
C CYS A 68 -1.92 6.92 -4.14
N ASP A 69 -1.92 7.82 -5.12
CA ASP A 69 -2.11 9.26 -4.92
C ASP A 69 -3.57 9.69 -4.68
N THR A 70 -4.44 8.78 -4.19
CA THR A 70 -5.84 9.10 -3.89
C THR A 70 -6.02 10.11 -2.75
N ILE A 71 -5.02 10.21 -1.87
CA ILE A 71 -4.95 11.20 -0.79
C ILE A 71 -3.55 11.84 -0.84
N PRO A 72 -3.43 13.17 -0.84
CA PRO A 72 -2.14 13.84 -0.82
C PRO A 72 -1.35 13.49 0.44
N LEU A 73 -0.10 13.05 0.26
CA LEU A 73 0.81 12.76 1.37
C LEU A 73 1.33 14.04 2.03
N THR A 74 1.50 14.00 3.35
CA THR A 74 2.24 15.04 4.09
C THR A 74 3.73 14.97 3.76
N ASP A 75 4.46 16.07 3.99
CA ASP A 75 5.90 16.10 3.74
C ASP A 75 6.68 15.15 4.65
N GLU A 76 6.18 14.89 5.86
CA GLU A 76 6.77 13.90 6.76
C GLU A 76 6.71 12.48 6.18
N ILE A 77 5.57 12.09 5.58
CA ILE A 77 5.42 10.79 4.95
C ILE A 77 6.27 10.71 3.68
N LYS A 78 6.29 11.77 2.84
CA LYS A 78 7.12 11.83 1.63
C LYS A 78 8.62 11.71 1.91
N ALA A 79 9.05 12.15 3.09
CA ALA A 79 10.45 12.06 3.51
C ALA A 79 10.87 10.64 3.92
N LEU A 80 9.93 9.70 4.09
CA LEU A 80 10.26 8.32 4.42
C LEU A 80 10.80 7.58 3.18
N PRO A 81 12.01 7.00 3.24
CA PRO A 81 12.67 6.40 2.07
C PRO A 81 11.99 5.11 1.59
N ASN A 82 11.17 4.49 2.44
CA ASN A 82 10.45 3.26 2.16
C ASN A 82 9.00 3.49 1.74
N VAL A 83 8.56 4.73 1.50
CA VAL A 83 7.21 5.03 1.00
C VAL A 83 7.27 5.45 -0.46
N ARG A 84 6.53 4.75 -1.33
CA ARG A 84 6.41 5.06 -2.76
C ARG A 84 4.95 5.27 -3.14
N THR A 85 4.71 6.25 -4.00
CA THR A 85 3.37 6.57 -4.52
C THR A 85 3.22 6.12 -5.98
N LEU A 86 2.09 5.51 -6.30
CA LEU A 86 1.63 5.22 -7.66
C LEU A 86 0.52 6.19 -8.05
N THR A 87 0.56 6.71 -9.27
CA THR A 87 -0.49 7.63 -9.73
C THR A 87 -1.68 6.88 -10.31
N LEU A 88 -2.89 7.28 -9.92
CA LEU A 88 -4.15 6.84 -10.54
C LEU A 88 -4.67 7.83 -11.57
N SER A 89 -3.98 8.95 -11.79
CA SER A 89 -4.42 10.00 -12.72
C SER A 89 -4.78 9.47 -14.11
N GLY A 90 -3.97 8.56 -14.67
CA GLY A 90 -4.24 7.94 -15.97
C GLY A 90 -5.51 7.09 -15.98
N MET A 91 -5.73 6.28 -14.94
CA MET A 91 -6.94 5.46 -14.81
C MET A 91 -8.18 6.33 -14.63
N LEU A 92 -8.11 7.35 -13.78
CA LEU A 92 -9.22 8.28 -13.55
C LEU A 92 -9.54 9.10 -14.81
N ALA A 93 -8.54 9.59 -15.52
CA ALA A 93 -8.72 10.32 -16.77
C ALA A 93 -9.41 9.47 -17.84
N GLU A 94 -8.98 8.20 -17.99
CA GLU A 94 -9.60 7.28 -18.95
C GLU A 94 -11.05 6.93 -18.56
N ALA A 95 -11.33 6.74 -17.28
CA ALA A 95 -12.70 6.52 -16.80
C ALA A 95 -13.60 7.73 -17.12
N ILE A 96 -13.14 8.95 -16.85
CA ILE A 96 -13.87 10.19 -17.19
C ILE A 96 -14.11 10.29 -18.70
N ARG A 97 -13.09 10.04 -19.52
CA ARG A 97 -13.19 10.06 -20.99
C ARG A 97 -14.23 9.08 -21.49
N ARG A 98 -14.22 7.84 -21.00
CA ARG A 98 -15.18 6.80 -21.41
C ARG A 98 -16.60 7.14 -21.02
N ILE A 99 -16.83 7.62 -19.79
CA ILE A 99 -18.15 8.09 -19.35
C ILE A 99 -18.66 9.20 -20.26
N SER A 100 -17.82 10.18 -20.59
CA SER A 100 -18.17 11.29 -21.48
C SER A 100 -18.49 10.84 -22.91
N ASN A 101 -17.92 9.72 -23.35
CA ASN A 101 -18.11 9.17 -24.70
C ASN A 101 -19.11 8.00 -24.73
N GLU A 102 -19.77 7.68 -23.61
CA GLU A 102 -20.67 6.52 -23.47
C GLU A 102 -19.99 5.18 -23.83
N GLU A 103 -18.68 5.10 -23.62
CA GLU A 103 -17.87 3.90 -23.86
C GLU A 103 -17.86 2.98 -22.62
N SER A 104 -17.68 1.68 -22.85
CA SER A 104 -17.61 0.69 -21.76
C SER A 104 -16.43 0.94 -20.82
N ILE A 105 -16.72 1.16 -19.53
CA ILE A 105 -15.70 1.22 -18.46
C ILE A 105 -15.08 -0.16 -18.23
N SER A 106 -15.86 -1.24 -18.33
CA SER A 106 -15.38 -2.60 -18.07
C SER A 106 -14.21 -3.00 -18.97
N ALA A 107 -14.16 -2.47 -20.20
CA ALA A 107 -13.05 -2.67 -21.12
C ALA A 107 -11.71 -2.07 -20.66
N MET A 108 -11.67 -1.27 -19.58
CA MET A 108 -10.43 -0.83 -18.94
C MET A 108 -9.75 -1.94 -18.11
N PHE A 109 -10.51 -3.00 -17.76
CA PHE A 109 -10.08 -4.07 -16.85
C PHE A 109 -10.05 -5.45 -17.52
N GLU A 110 -10.39 -5.53 -18.80
CA GLU A 110 -10.20 -6.73 -19.62
C GLU A 110 -8.75 -6.73 -20.13
N HIS A 111 -7.99 -7.74 -19.74
CA HIS A 111 -6.58 -7.91 -20.09
C HIS A 111 -6.42 -8.49 -21.51
#